data_AF-A0A2N0A0I1-F1
#
_entry.id   AF-A0A2N0A0I1-F1
#
_cell.length_a   1.000
_cell.length_b   1.000
_cell.length_c   1.000
_cell.angle_alpha   90.00
_cell.angle_beta   90.00
_cell.angle_gamma   90.00
#
_symmetry.space_group_name_H-M   'P 1'
#
loop_
_entity.id
_entity.type
_entity.pdbx_description
1 polymer ?
#
loop_
_entity_poly.entity_id
_entity_poly.type
_entity_poly.pdbx_seq_one_letter_code
_entity_poly.pdbx_strand_id
1 'polypeptide(L)'
;MLTVLLISLSSTSLFASRGAVTESPIDIFEKSAEAKSLAVQRQVQVAANLPVHQALFYGTHNSYNSKAYAGPFFSYAFPNQQLSLTDQLRLGARFIELDIHYYLSTNFKNDFLLCHAQSNDLGCNVFDRPATKGLEEIRNWISSPQNRNEVLVLYFEDYLDGRQDEFLGIVRSYLDPYLYRYSGSCGDIPSAANMPKLKDLVSSNRRILMMSNGCYDGAWNQYSKRIFFGNNTISPKAFQGYPSCNWDRNVYNNTMTRVFNDSTNYFGVYDGVKESGVFTNDNIAQMLACGISVFGIDQFSPDFAKQGLWSWDYAEPNDYGGAEDCLQIVGSGRWNDNKCSNSYRYACKDGSGNWAITEASGNWANGKSACSSRGWNFSSPVTPYENKKLQEAKSAKGVSEVWANLTDQYSEGYWEAGR
;
A
#
# COMPACT_ATOMS: atom_id res chain seq x y z
N MET A 1 -61.67 23.27 51.19
CA MET A 1 -60.21 23.15 50.98
C MET A 1 -59.98 22.30 49.74
N LEU A 2 -59.57 22.90 48.61
CA LEU A 2 -58.28 22.69 47.93
C LEU A 2 -58.41 23.20 46.49
N THR A 3 -57.51 24.11 46.15
CA THR A 3 -57.39 24.90 44.93
C THR A 3 -57.01 24.02 43.74
N VAL A 4 -57.72 24.13 42.60
CA VAL A 4 -57.32 23.48 41.34
C VAL A 4 -56.48 24.48 40.52
N LEU A 5 -55.20 24.15 40.36
CA LEU A 5 -54.22 24.89 39.57
C LEU A 5 -54.32 24.45 38.10
N LEU A 6 -54.71 25.37 37.21
CA LEU A 6 -54.64 25.17 35.75
C LEU A 6 -53.18 25.32 35.30
N ILE A 7 -52.57 24.23 34.84
CA ILE A 7 -51.25 24.26 34.19
C ILE A 7 -51.46 24.33 32.67
N SER A 8 -51.11 25.46 32.08
CA SER A 8 -51.00 25.65 30.64
C SER A 8 -49.77 24.88 30.10
N LEU A 9 -50.01 23.88 29.26
CA LEU A 9 -48.96 23.20 28.50
C LEU A 9 -48.52 24.07 27.33
N SER A 10 -47.46 24.85 27.52
CA SER A 10 -46.73 25.49 26.42
C SER A 10 -45.90 24.44 25.67
N SER A 11 -46.19 24.25 24.39
CA SER A 11 -45.45 23.42 23.46
C SER A 11 -44.01 23.91 23.31
N THR A 12 -43.05 23.23 23.92
CA THR A 12 -41.63 23.43 23.65
C THR A 12 -41.25 22.64 22.39
N SER A 13 -41.07 23.37 21.29
CA SER A 13 -40.39 22.87 20.10
C SER A 13 -38.95 22.51 20.49
N LEU A 14 -38.64 21.21 20.62
CA LEU A 14 -37.27 20.73 20.69
C LEU A 14 -36.60 20.95 19.34
N PHE A 15 -35.87 22.06 19.21
CA PHE A 15 -34.83 22.17 18.20
C PHE A 15 -33.67 21.26 18.62
N ALA A 16 -33.62 20.05 18.05
CA ALA A 16 -32.44 19.23 18.12
C ALA A 16 -31.30 19.95 17.40
N SER A 17 -30.36 20.54 18.15
CA SER A 17 -29.10 20.98 17.56
C SER A 17 -28.40 19.72 17.05
N ARG A 18 -28.31 19.55 15.73
CA ARG A 18 -27.34 18.62 15.15
C ARG A 18 -25.98 19.15 15.55
N GLY A 19 -25.35 18.53 16.56
CA GLY A 19 -23.97 18.84 16.92
C GLY A 19 -23.12 18.80 15.66
N ALA A 20 -22.17 19.73 15.54
CA ALA A 20 -21.25 19.74 14.41
C ALA A 20 -20.59 18.36 14.29
N VAL A 21 -20.69 17.75 13.11
CA VAL A 21 -20.01 16.48 12.84
C VAL A 21 -18.51 16.76 12.92
N THR A 22 -17.86 16.26 13.97
CA THR A 22 -16.40 16.31 14.08
C THR A 22 -15.83 15.34 13.06
N GLU A 23 -15.09 15.87 12.10
CA GLU A 23 -14.45 15.10 11.04
C GLU A 23 -13.46 14.07 11.61
N SER A 24 -13.43 12.85 11.04
CA SER A 24 -12.53 11.82 11.55
C SER A 24 -11.08 12.10 11.12
N PRO A 25 -10.06 11.60 11.85
CA PRO A 25 -8.66 11.74 11.43
C PRO A 25 -8.37 11.17 10.02
N ILE A 26 -9.19 10.23 9.55
CA ILE A 26 -9.07 9.61 8.23
C ILE A 26 -9.58 10.58 7.16
N ASP A 27 -10.74 11.21 7.40
CA ASP A 27 -11.28 12.22 6.49
C ASP A 27 -10.35 13.45 6.37
N ILE A 28 -9.72 13.86 7.49
CA ILE A 28 -8.70 14.92 7.50
C ILE A 28 -7.50 14.50 6.65
N PHE A 29 -7.01 13.27 6.81
CA PHE A 29 -5.87 12.77 6.05
C PHE A 29 -6.17 12.69 4.54
N GLU A 30 -7.32 12.18 4.12
CA GLU A 30 -7.65 12.06 2.69
C GLU A 30 -7.69 13.41 1.95
N LYS A 31 -7.91 14.51 2.68
CA LYS A 31 -7.86 15.87 2.15
C LYS A 31 -6.48 16.53 2.25
N SER A 32 -5.53 15.87 2.91
CA SER A 32 -4.19 16.41 3.11
C SER A 32 -3.36 16.34 1.84
N ALA A 33 -2.32 17.16 1.76
CA ALA A 33 -1.44 17.16 0.61
C ALA A 33 -0.69 15.83 0.48
N GLU A 34 -0.30 15.20 1.60
CA GLU A 34 0.36 13.89 1.59
C GLU A 34 -0.50 12.78 0.98
N ALA A 35 -1.81 12.79 1.20
CA ALA A 35 -2.71 11.84 0.55
C ALA A 35 -2.75 12.04 -0.98
N LYS A 36 -2.78 13.30 -1.44
CA LYS A 36 -2.63 13.65 -2.87
C LYS A 36 -1.28 13.14 -3.41
N SER A 37 -0.17 13.45 -2.72
CA SER A 37 1.17 13.03 -3.11
C SER A 37 1.32 11.50 -3.18
N LEU A 38 0.73 10.77 -2.22
CA LEU A 38 0.72 9.31 -2.22
C LEU A 38 -0.05 8.74 -3.41
N ALA A 39 -1.18 9.36 -3.78
CA ALA A 39 -1.94 8.98 -4.96
C ALA A 39 -1.14 9.20 -6.26
N VAL A 40 -0.49 10.37 -6.39
CA VAL A 40 0.37 10.67 -7.55
C VAL A 40 1.58 9.74 -7.61
N GLN A 41 2.21 9.45 -6.48
CA GLN A 41 3.32 8.48 -6.39
C GLN A 41 2.91 7.10 -6.96
N ARG A 42 1.73 6.59 -6.58
CA ARG A 42 1.21 5.32 -7.13
C ARG A 42 0.86 5.45 -8.61
N GLN A 43 0.28 6.57 -9.03
CA GLN A 43 -0.01 6.84 -10.44
C GLN A 43 1.27 6.81 -11.30
N VAL A 44 2.39 7.37 -10.83
CA VAL A 44 3.69 7.30 -11.52
C VAL A 44 4.15 5.85 -11.68
N GLN A 45 4.02 5.01 -10.64
CA GLN A 45 4.37 3.59 -10.73
C GLN A 45 3.50 2.83 -11.75
N VAL A 46 2.21 3.17 -11.84
CA VAL A 46 1.30 2.65 -12.86
C VAL A 46 1.72 3.15 -14.26
N ALA A 47 2.00 4.44 -14.43
CA ALA A 47 2.38 5.02 -15.72
C ALA A 47 3.69 4.45 -16.25
N ALA A 48 4.67 4.21 -15.36
CA ALA A 48 5.92 3.52 -15.65
C ALA A 48 5.75 2.03 -15.98
N ASN A 49 4.54 1.48 -15.81
CA ASN A 49 4.19 0.08 -16.00
C ASN A 49 5.12 -0.88 -15.26
N LEU A 50 5.40 -0.57 -13.98
CA LEU A 50 6.26 -1.41 -13.15
C LEU A 50 5.71 -2.83 -13.04
N PRO A 51 6.57 -3.86 -13.09
CA PRO A 51 6.17 -5.20 -12.69
C PRO A 51 5.87 -5.21 -11.18
N VAL A 52 4.85 -5.96 -10.76
CA VAL A 52 4.33 -5.99 -9.38
C VAL A 52 5.43 -6.22 -8.35
N HIS A 53 6.41 -7.09 -8.62
CA HIS A 53 7.47 -7.37 -7.66
C HIS A 53 8.39 -6.18 -7.34
N GLN A 54 8.43 -5.15 -8.20
CA GLN A 54 9.22 -3.92 -7.99
C GLN A 54 8.39 -2.75 -7.45
N ALA A 55 7.06 -2.87 -7.45
CA ALA A 55 6.19 -1.85 -6.91
C ALA A 55 6.11 -1.90 -5.38
N LEU A 56 5.77 -0.77 -4.77
CA LEU A 56 5.59 -0.68 -3.32
C LEU A 56 4.14 -0.98 -2.96
N PHE A 57 3.92 -2.07 -2.25
CA PHE A 57 2.67 -2.43 -1.60
C PHE A 57 2.79 -2.20 -0.09
N TYR A 58 2.67 -0.94 0.28
CA TYR A 58 2.58 -0.52 1.68
C TYR A 58 1.20 -0.91 2.23
N GLY A 59 1.12 -1.54 3.40
CA GLY A 59 -0.16 -2.03 3.91
C GLY A 59 -0.07 -2.61 5.31
N THR A 60 -0.97 -3.54 5.61
CA THR A 60 -1.24 -3.96 6.99
C THR A 60 -1.17 -5.47 7.15
N HIS A 61 -0.67 -5.90 8.31
CA HIS A 61 -0.65 -7.30 8.75
C HIS A 61 -1.92 -7.57 9.57
N ASN A 62 -2.48 -8.77 9.42
CA ASN A 62 -3.73 -9.22 10.04
C ASN A 62 -4.80 -8.12 9.98
N SER A 63 -5.02 -7.59 8.77
CA SER A 63 -5.72 -6.33 8.50
C SER A 63 -7.13 -6.31 9.12
N TYR A 64 -7.75 -7.49 9.26
CA TYR A 64 -9.07 -7.69 9.83
C TYR A 64 -9.10 -7.73 11.37
N ASN A 65 -7.99 -8.08 12.04
CA ASN A 65 -7.94 -8.17 13.50
C ASN A 65 -7.91 -6.76 14.08
N SER A 66 -9.08 -6.14 14.11
CA SER A 66 -9.22 -4.71 14.31
C SER A 66 -10.19 -4.36 15.43
N LYS A 67 -9.82 -3.33 16.20
CA LYS A 67 -10.68 -2.76 17.25
C LYS A 67 -12.02 -2.27 16.70
N ALA A 68 -12.05 -1.83 15.44
CA ALA A 68 -13.27 -1.41 14.76
C ALA A 68 -14.34 -2.52 14.66
N TYR A 69 -13.93 -3.78 14.79
CA TYR A 69 -14.79 -4.95 14.72
C TYR A 69 -14.86 -5.73 16.03
N ALA A 70 -14.20 -5.25 17.08
CA ALA A 70 -14.14 -5.96 18.36
C ALA A 70 -15.55 -6.25 18.88
N GLY A 71 -15.77 -7.52 19.20
CA GLY A 71 -17.07 -8.06 19.51
C GLY A 71 -17.18 -8.60 20.94
N PRO A 72 -18.32 -9.21 21.27
CA PRO A 72 -18.51 -9.93 22.52
C PRO A 72 -17.48 -11.04 22.76
N PHE A 73 -17.35 -11.45 24.02
CA PHE A 73 -16.57 -12.64 24.45
C PHE A 73 -15.12 -12.69 23.93
N PHE A 74 -14.42 -11.55 23.93
CA PHE A 74 -13.02 -11.41 23.53
C PHE A 74 -12.72 -11.53 22.02
N SER A 75 -13.73 -11.50 21.14
CA SER A 75 -13.48 -11.35 19.70
C SER A 75 -12.69 -10.06 19.43
N TYR A 76 -11.52 -10.22 18.81
CA TYR A 76 -10.50 -9.18 18.60
C TYR A 76 -10.12 -8.39 19.87
N ALA A 77 -10.00 -9.07 21.02
CA ALA A 77 -9.57 -8.45 22.28
C ALA A 77 -8.13 -7.90 22.24
N PHE A 78 -7.28 -8.47 21.38
CA PHE A 78 -5.88 -8.07 21.16
C PHE A 78 -5.69 -7.70 19.70
N PRO A 79 -6.21 -6.53 19.27
CA PRO A 79 -6.28 -6.22 17.86
C PRO A 79 -4.93 -5.74 17.31
N ASN A 80 -4.53 -6.29 16.15
CA ASN A 80 -3.40 -5.78 15.37
C ASN A 80 -3.67 -4.40 14.78
N GLN A 81 -4.95 -4.04 14.58
CA GLN A 81 -5.36 -2.78 13.95
C GLN A 81 -6.38 -2.02 14.81
N GLN A 82 -6.47 -0.70 14.62
CA GLN A 82 -7.56 0.10 15.22
C GLN A 82 -8.67 0.40 14.22
N LEU A 83 -8.32 0.40 12.93
CA LEU A 83 -9.15 0.92 11.85
C LEU A 83 -9.84 -0.20 11.07
N SER A 84 -10.97 0.12 10.44
CA SER A 84 -11.62 -0.80 9.50
C SER A 84 -10.72 -1.07 8.28
N LEU A 85 -10.93 -2.17 7.56
CA LEU A 85 -10.31 -2.45 6.26
C LEU A 85 -10.57 -1.30 5.29
N THR A 86 -11.79 -0.78 5.26
CA THR A 86 -12.13 0.39 4.43
C THR A 86 -11.26 1.59 4.78
N ASP A 87 -11.08 1.91 6.06
CA ASP A 87 -10.26 3.04 6.49
C ASP A 87 -8.76 2.81 6.27
N GLN A 88 -8.27 1.58 6.44
CA GLN A 88 -6.88 1.23 6.09
C GLN A 88 -6.63 1.46 4.58
N LEU A 89 -7.57 1.05 3.71
CA LEU A 89 -7.51 1.27 2.26
C LEU A 89 -7.59 2.76 1.90
N ARG A 90 -8.45 3.53 2.58
CA ARG A 90 -8.57 5.00 2.44
C ARG A 90 -7.27 5.73 2.81
N LEU A 91 -6.59 5.26 3.85
CA LEU A 91 -5.26 5.78 4.24
C LEU A 91 -4.14 5.39 3.26
N GLY A 92 -4.39 4.50 2.30
CA GLY A 92 -3.42 4.15 1.27
C GLY A 92 -2.81 2.76 1.38
N ALA A 93 -3.30 1.89 2.27
CA ALA A 93 -2.90 0.49 2.29
C ALA A 93 -3.24 -0.18 0.94
N ARG A 94 -2.29 -0.90 0.34
CA ARG A 94 -2.44 -1.66 -0.92
C ARG A 94 -2.01 -3.12 -0.79
N PHE A 95 -1.41 -3.48 0.34
CA PHE A 95 -1.29 -4.86 0.80
C PHE A 95 -2.30 -5.10 1.92
N ILE A 96 -3.12 -6.14 1.79
CA ILE A 96 -4.13 -6.54 2.78
C ILE A 96 -3.95 -8.03 3.07
N GLU A 97 -3.95 -8.39 4.34
CA GLU A 97 -3.73 -9.74 4.84
C GLU A 97 -4.93 -10.18 5.69
N LEU A 98 -5.51 -11.32 5.30
CA LEU A 98 -6.71 -11.88 5.91
C LEU A 98 -6.47 -13.34 6.30
N ASP A 99 -6.65 -13.67 7.56
CA ASP A 99 -6.50 -15.05 8.03
C ASP A 99 -7.88 -15.70 8.04
N ILE A 100 -8.00 -16.80 7.30
CA ILE A 100 -9.28 -17.45 7.03
C ILE A 100 -9.31 -18.79 7.73
N HIS A 101 -10.20 -18.92 8.71
CA HIS A 101 -10.47 -20.20 9.38
C HIS A 101 -11.87 -20.70 9.07
N TYR A 102 -12.01 -21.98 8.75
CA TYR A 102 -13.31 -22.63 8.65
C TYR A 102 -13.76 -23.13 10.04
N TYR A 103 -14.48 -22.28 10.77
CA TYR A 103 -14.76 -22.47 12.20
C TYR A 103 -16.24 -22.23 12.54
N LEU A 104 -16.67 -22.73 13.71
CA LEU A 104 -18.04 -22.57 14.20
C LEU A 104 -18.40 -21.08 14.33
N SER A 105 -19.52 -20.68 13.72
CA SER A 105 -20.03 -19.31 13.76
C SER A 105 -21.26 -19.16 14.66
N THR A 106 -21.70 -17.92 14.87
CA THR A 106 -22.97 -17.58 15.55
C THR A 106 -24.22 -18.21 14.93
N ASN A 107 -24.14 -18.74 13.70
CA ASN A 107 -25.23 -19.46 13.04
C ASN A 107 -25.29 -20.96 13.42
N PHE A 108 -24.53 -21.40 14.43
CA PHE A 108 -24.44 -22.80 14.87
C PHE A 108 -23.99 -23.78 13.77
N LYS A 109 -23.24 -23.26 12.79
CA LYS A 109 -22.59 -24.03 11.73
C LYS A 109 -21.20 -23.45 11.46
N ASN A 110 -20.32 -24.26 10.91
CA ASN A 110 -19.03 -23.76 10.45
C ASN A 110 -19.23 -22.78 9.28
N ASP A 111 -18.41 -21.74 9.27
CA ASP A 111 -18.34 -20.71 8.24
C ASP A 111 -16.88 -20.25 8.11
N PHE A 112 -16.57 -19.51 7.04
CA PHE A 112 -15.26 -18.89 6.88
C PHE A 112 -15.20 -17.60 7.69
N LEU A 113 -14.44 -17.60 8.78
CA LEU A 113 -14.25 -16.48 9.67
C LEU A 113 -12.89 -15.83 9.45
N LEU A 114 -12.84 -14.52 9.70
CA LEU A 114 -11.61 -13.74 9.79
C LEU A 114 -11.09 -13.89 11.22
N CYS A 115 -10.15 -14.80 11.44
CA CYS A 115 -9.82 -15.27 12.77
C CYS A 115 -8.31 -15.20 13.03
N HIS A 116 -7.93 -14.54 14.12
CA HIS A 116 -6.54 -14.43 14.56
C HIS A 116 -6.18 -15.60 15.47
N ALA A 117 -5.81 -16.72 14.88
CA ALA A 117 -5.56 -17.97 15.58
C ALA A 117 -4.34 -18.73 15.06
N GLN A 118 -3.98 -19.78 15.79
CA GLN A 118 -3.06 -20.80 15.31
C GLN A 118 -3.76 -21.70 14.29
N SER A 119 -2.98 -22.47 13.53
CA SER A 119 -3.45 -23.38 12.48
C SER A 119 -4.41 -24.49 12.93
N ASN A 120 -4.53 -24.72 14.23
CA ASN A 120 -5.48 -25.66 14.86
C ASN A 120 -6.73 -24.96 15.40
N ASP A 121 -7.03 -23.76 14.91
CA ASP A 121 -8.14 -22.89 15.29
C ASP A 121 -8.08 -22.36 16.73
N LEU A 122 -7.00 -22.61 17.47
CA LEU A 122 -6.81 -22.08 18.82
C LEU A 122 -6.61 -20.57 18.76
N GLY A 123 -7.64 -19.84 19.18
CA GLY A 123 -7.72 -18.38 19.09
C GLY A 123 -9.02 -17.93 18.42
N CYS A 124 -9.69 -18.80 17.64
CA CYS A 124 -10.93 -18.44 16.98
C CYS A 124 -12.09 -18.27 17.94
N ASN A 125 -12.87 -17.24 17.66
CA ASN A 125 -14.07 -16.92 18.38
C ASN A 125 -15.29 -17.13 17.47
N VAL A 126 -16.36 -17.72 18.01
CA VAL A 126 -17.61 -17.89 17.25
C VAL A 126 -18.25 -16.56 16.84
N PHE A 127 -17.88 -15.47 17.52
CA PHE A 127 -18.30 -14.10 17.24
C PHE A 127 -17.34 -13.36 16.30
N ASP A 128 -16.24 -13.98 15.87
CA ASP A 128 -15.35 -13.39 14.88
C ASP A 128 -16.09 -13.16 13.56
N ARG A 129 -15.62 -12.15 12.85
CA ARG A 129 -16.34 -11.63 11.70
C ARG A 129 -16.27 -12.61 10.53
N PRO A 130 -17.39 -12.87 9.82
CA PRO A 130 -17.34 -13.66 8.59
C PRO A 130 -16.46 -13.03 7.51
N ALA A 131 -15.71 -13.86 6.77
CA ALA A 131 -14.84 -13.44 5.66
C ALA A 131 -15.60 -12.65 4.58
N THR A 132 -16.86 -13.00 4.34
CA THR A 132 -17.76 -12.27 3.42
C THR A 132 -17.84 -10.78 3.74
N LYS A 133 -17.76 -10.41 5.02
CA LYS A 133 -17.85 -9.01 5.43
C LYS A 133 -16.54 -8.24 5.20
N GLY A 134 -15.39 -8.90 5.25
CA GLY A 134 -14.12 -8.27 4.83
C GLY A 134 -14.05 -8.11 3.31
N LEU A 135 -14.48 -9.14 2.56
CA LEU A 135 -14.59 -9.10 1.10
C LEU A 135 -15.56 -8.02 0.60
N GLU A 136 -16.66 -7.80 1.33
CA GLU A 136 -17.61 -6.71 1.06
C GLU A 136 -16.95 -5.33 1.13
N GLU A 137 -16.15 -5.06 2.17
CA GLU A 137 -15.42 -3.80 2.29
C GLU A 137 -14.41 -3.59 1.16
N ILE A 138 -13.63 -4.63 0.84
CA ILE A 138 -12.66 -4.59 -0.27
C ILE A 138 -13.39 -4.34 -1.60
N ARG A 139 -14.50 -5.03 -1.87
CA ARG A 139 -15.34 -4.84 -3.06
C ARG A 139 -15.84 -3.39 -3.14
N ASN A 140 -16.42 -2.88 -2.06
CA ASN A 140 -16.99 -1.54 -2.03
C ASN A 140 -15.91 -0.48 -2.31
N TRP A 141 -14.71 -0.66 -1.75
CA TRP A 141 -13.59 0.24 -1.99
C TRP A 141 -13.05 0.14 -3.43
N ILE A 142 -12.74 -1.07 -3.92
CA ILE A 142 -12.09 -1.25 -5.25
C ILE A 142 -13.02 -0.89 -6.42
N SER A 143 -14.33 -1.03 -6.23
CA SER A 143 -15.35 -0.68 -7.23
C SER A 143 -15.61 0.82 -7.36
N SER A 144 -15.17 1.60 -6.37
CA SER A 144 -15.31 3.05 -6.37
C SER A 144 -14.56 3.71 -7.54
N PRO A 145 -15.17 4.61 -8.32
CA PRO A 145 -14.52 5.28 -9.45
C PRO A 145 -13.23 6.02 -9.09
N GLN A 146 -13.14 6.53 -7.87
CA GLN A 146 -11.97 7.23 -7.33
C GLN A 146 -10.76 6.29 -7.19
N ASN A 147 -11.01 4.99 -7.01
CA ASN A 147 -9.98 3.96 -6.82
C ASN A 147 -9.70 3.17 -8.10
N ARG A 148 -10.20 3.59 -9.27
CA ARG A 148 -10.10 2.87 -10.56
C ARG A 148 -8.66 2.55 -11.00
N ASN A 149 -7.69 3.35 -10.54
CA ASN A 149 -6.27 3.19 -10.90
C ASN A 149 -5.47 2.47 -9.81
N GLU A 150 -6.11 2.03 -8.74
CA GLU A 150 -5.43 1.39 -7.63
C GLU A 150 -5.34 -0.12 -7.84
N VAL A 151 -4.23 -0.71 -7.39
CA VAL A 151 -3.93 -2.14 -7.47
C VAL A 151 -3.70 -2.68 -6.06
N LEU A 152 -4.26 -3.85 -5.74
CA LEU A 152 -4.13 -4.51 -4.45
C LEU A 152 -3.38 -5.83 -4.56
N VAL A 153 -2.59 -6.13 -3.54
CA VAL A 153 -2.17 -7.50 -3.22
C VAL A 153 -3.00 -7.95 -2.03
N LEU A 154 -3.81 -9.00 -2.25
CA LEU A 154 -4.66 -9.60 -1.23
C LEU A 154 -4.07 -10.95 -0.84
N TYR A 155 -3.54 -11.03 0.36
CA TYR A 155 -2.97 -12.25 0.94
C TYR A 155 -4.01 -12.92 1.84
N PHE A 156 -4.24 -14.20 1.59
CA PHE A 156 -4.98 -15.07 2.50
C PHE A 156 -4.03 -16.00 3.24
N GLU A 157 -3.93 -15.86 4.57
CA GLU A 157 -3.40 -16.93 5.39
C GLU A 157 -4.54 -17.92 5.65
N ASP A 158 -4.56 -18.98 4.86
CA ASP A 158 -5.73 -19.83 4.70
C ASP A 158 -5.62 -21.14 5.51
N TYR A 159 -6.70 -21.44 6.23
CA TYR A 159 -6.97 -22.64 7.01
C TYR A 159 -8.37 -23.16 6.65
N LEU A 160 -8.51 -23.59 5.39
CA LEU A 160 -9.81 -23.81 4.74
C LEU A 160 -10.44 -25.20 4.97
N ASP A 161 -9.79 -26.09 5.71
CA ASP A 161 -10.28 -27.45 6.02
C ASP A 161 -10.74 -28.25 4.77
N GLY A 162 -9.96 -28.17 3.67
CA GLY A 162 -10.26 -28.85 2.40
C GLY A 162 -11.41 -28.24 1.59
N ARG A 163 -11.90 -27.05 1.96
CA ARG A 163 -13.03 -26.34 1.31
C ARG A 163 -12.61 -25.17 0.43
N GLN A 164 -11.41 -25.24 -0.14
CA GLN A 164 -10.86 -24.20 -1.01
C GLN A 164 -11.77 -23.79 -2.17
N ASP A 165 -12.52 -24.72 -2.78
CA ASP A 165 -13.42 -24.41 -3.90
C ASP A 165 -14.64 -23.61 -3.44
N GLU A 166 -15.16 -23.92 -2.25
CA GLU A 166 -16.27 -23.20 -1.61
C GLU A 166 -15.84 -21.77 -1.27
N PHE A 167 -14.69 -21.62 -0.62
CA PHE A 167 -14.12 -20.32 -0.28
C PHE A 167 -13.82 -19.49 -1.53
N LEU A 168 -13.20 -20.08 -2.56
CA LEU A 168 -12.94 -19.40 -3.83
C LEU A 168 -14.24 -18.94 -4.50
N GLY A 169 -15.31 -19.75 -4.44
CA GLY A 169 -16.64 -19.36 -4.90
C GLY A 169 -17.14 -18.09 -4.21
N ILE A 170 -16.95 -18.00 -2.89
CA ILE A 170 -17.28 -16.80 -2.11
C ILE A 170 -16.44 -15.62 -2.56
N VAL A 171 -15.11 -15.74 -2.62
CA VAL A 171 -14.20 -14.66 -3.06
C VAL A 171 -14.62 -14.12 -4.43
N ARG A 172 -14.90 -15.01 -5.38
CA ARG A 172 -15.36 -14.64 -6.73
C ARG A 172 -16.69 -13.90 -6.73
N SER A 173 -17.64 -14.30 -5.90
CA SER A 173 -18.94 -13.61 -5.80
C SER A 173 -18.81 -12.12 -5.40
N TYR A 174 -17.72 -11.73 -4.73
CA TYR A 174 -17.45 -10.35 -4.37
C TYR A 174 -16.47 -9.66 -5.32
N LEU A 175 -15.42 -10.36 -5.77
CA LEU A 175 -14.23 -9.72 -6.37
C LEU A 175 -13.93 -10.15 -7.80
N ASP A 176 -14.64 -11.11 -8.39
CA ASP A 176 -14.29 -11.72 -9.70
C ASP A 176 -13.94 -10.71 -10.81
N PRO A 177 -14.66 -9.59 -11.01
CA PRO A 177 -14.30 -8.58 -12.01
C PRO A 177 -12.90 -8.00 -11.83
N TYR A 178 -12.41 -7.94 -10.59
CA TYR A 178 -11.13 -7.31 -10.23
C TYR A 178 -9.99 -8.29 -10.05
N LEU A 179 -10.25 -9.61 -9.92
CA LEU A 179 -9.20 -10.61 -9.72
C LEU A 179 -8.38 -10.83 -10.99
N TYR A 180 -7.06 -10.70 -10.86
CA TYR A 180 -6.10 -11.08 -11.89
C TYR A 180 -6.15 -12.58 -12.19
N ARG A 181 -5.92 -12.93 -13.46
CA ARG A 181 -5.98 -14.31 -13.94
C ARG A 181 -4.58 -14.83 -14.25
N TYR A 182 -4.21 -15.89 -13.57
CA TYR A 182 -2.95 -16.57 -13.79
C TYR A 182 -3.08 -17.76 -14.72
N SER A 183 -1.95 -18.15 -15.29
CA SER A 183 -1.72 -19.44 -15.95
C SER A 183 -0.88 -20.36 -15.07
N GLY A 184 -0.89 -21.66 -15.37
CA GLY A 184 -0.10 -22.67 -14.64
C GLY A 184 -0.70 -23.02 -13.29
N SER A 185 0.05 -23.77 -12.47
CA SER A 185 -0.34 -24.14 -11.10
C SER A 185 -0.15 -22.98 -10.12
N CYS A 186 -0.78 -23.02 -8.95
CA CYS A 186 -0.60 -22.02 -7.90
C CYS A 186 0.85 -21.95 -7.38
N GLY A 187 1.61 -23.04 -7.52
CA GLY A 187 3.03 -23.10 -7.15
C GLY A 187 3.94 -22.37 -8.14
N ASP A 188 3.48 -22.15 -9.37
CA ASP A 188 4.23 -21.46 -10.42
C ASP A 188 4.17 -19.94 -10.21
N ILE A 189 4.93 -19.46 -9.24
CA ILE A 189 5.12 -18.01 -9.00
C ILE A 189 5.77 -17.39 -10.25
N PRO A 190 5.19 -16.33 -10.84
CA PRO A 190 5.75 -15.70 -12.02
C PRO A 190 7.19 -15.22 -11.79
N SER A 191 8.07 -15.46 -12.75
CA SER A 191 9.42 -14.89 -12.74
C SER A 191 9.37 -13.36 -12.85
N ALA A 192 10.47 -12.69 -12.51
CA ALA A 192 10.59 -11.23 -12.62
C ALA A 192 10.16 -10.68 -14.00
N ALA A 193 10.53 -11.37 -15.09
CA ALA A 193 10.19 -11.00 -16.45
C ALA A 193 8.70 -11.17 -16.80
N ASN A 194 8.02 -12.13 -16.15
CA ASN A 194 6.63 -12.50 -16.41
C ASN A 194 5.67 -11.98 -15.33
N MET A 195 6.17 -11.27 -14.32
CA MET A 195 5.32 -10.68 -13.30
C MET A 195 4.33 -9.71 -13.94
N PRO A 196 3.05 -9.73 -13.52
CA PRO A 196 2.05 -8.80 -14.03
C PRO A 196 2.52 -7.35 -13.82
N LYS A 197 2.15 -6.45 -14.73
CA LYS A 197 2.57 -5.05 -14.68
C LYS A 197 1.41 -4.13 -14.37
N LEU A 198 1.67 -3.08 -13.58
CA LEU A 198 0.64 -2.25 -12.99
C LEU A 198 -0.30 -1.59 -14.02
N LYS A 199 0.23 -1.08 -15.13
CA LYS A 199 -0.59 -0.43 -16.18
C LYS A 199 -1.53 -1.43 -16.84
N ASP A 200 -1.07 -2.66 -17.05
CA ASP A 200 -1.84 -3.73 -17.68
C ASP A 200 -2.97 -4.20 -16.74
N LEU A 201 -2.69 -4.31 -15.43
CA LEU A 201 -3.69 -4.61 -14.40
C LEU A 201 -4.79 -3.53 -14.34
N VAL A 202 -4.40 -2.25 -14.35
CA VAL A 202 -5.35 -1.13 -14.35
C VAL A 202 -6.17 -1.10 -15.63
N SER A 203 -5.53 -1.22 -16.80
CA SER A 203 -6.19 -1.12 -18.11
C SER A 203 -7.18 -2.26 -18.36
N SER A 204 -6.92 -3.44 -17.79
CA SER A 204 -7.83 -4.60 -17.89
C SER A 204 -8.88 -4.66 -16.77
N ASN A 205 -8.86 -3.72 -15.82
CA ASN A 205 -9.62 -3.73 -14.58
C ASN A 205 -9.41 -4.98 -13.70
N ARG A 206 -8.35 -5.77 -13.95
CA ARG A 206 -7.95 -6.93 -13.15
C ARG A 206 -6.90 -6.51 -12.12
N ARG A 207 -7.34 -5.76 -11.11
CA ARG A 207 -6.50 -4.96 -10.21
C ARG A 207 -6.24 -5.59 -8.84
N ILE A 208 -6.65 -6.82 -8.59
CA ILE A 208 -6.36 -7.55 -7.36
C ILE A 208 -5.54 -8.78 -7.68
N LEU A 209 -4.32 -8.84 -7.15
CA LEU A 209 -3.46 -10.02 -7.18
C LEU A 209 -3.69 -10.79 -5.88
N MET A 210 -4.26 -11.99 -6.00
CA MET A 210 -4.50 -12.85 -4.85
C MET A 210 -3.32 -13.80 -4.65
N MET A 211 -2.92 -14.00 -3.40
CA MET A 211 -1.96 -15.04 -3.01
C MET A 211 -2.36 -15.70 -1.69
N SER A 212 -1.82 -16.89 -1.45
CA SER A 212 -2.14 -17.73 -0.30
C SER A 212 -0.92 -18.51 0.22
N ASN A 213 -0.95 -18.91 1.49
CA ASN A 213 -0.04 -19.93 2.04
C ASN A 213 -0.39 -21.33 1.47
N GLY A 214 -1.67 -21.59 1.21
CA GLY A 214 -2.20 -22.77 0.53
C GLY A 214 -2.01 -22.75 -0.99
N CYS A 215 -2.01 -23.94 -1.59
CA CYS A 215 -1.92 -24.13 -3.03
C CYS A 215 -2.73 -25.37 -3.42
N TYR A 216 -3.77 -25.14 -4.22
CA TYR A 216 -4.78 -26.13 -4.58
C TYR A 216 -4.97 -26.22 -6.08
N ASP A 217 -5.42 -27.38 -6.54
CA ASP A 217 -5.74 -27.64 -7.94
C ASP A 217 -7.04 -26.96 -8.40
N GLY A 218 -7.38 -27.16 -9.67
CA GLY A 218 -8.66 -26.72 -10.22
C GLY A 218 -8.73 -25.22 -10.47
N ALA A 219 -9.88 -24.61 -10.15
CA ALA A 219 -10.12 -23.21 -10.44
C ALA A 219 -9.15 -22.29 -9.67
N TRP A 220 -8.67 -22.70 -8.49
CA TRP A 220 -7.75 -21.94 -7.64
C TRP A 220 -6.51 -21.44 -8.38
N ASN A 221 -5.91 -22.31 -9.21
CA ASN A 221 -4.75 -22.03 -10.05
C ASN A 221 -4.91 -20.78 -10.95
N GLN A 222 -6.14 -20.43 -11.32
CA GLN A 222 -6.42 -19.28 -12.16
C GLN A 222 -6.50 -17.96 -11.39
N TYR A 223 -6.68 -17.98 -10.07
CA TYR A 223 -6.91 -16.77 -9.27
C TYR A 223 -5.82 -16.52 -8.25
N SER A 224 -5.22 -17.57 -7.69
CA SER A 224 -4.23 -17.46 -6.61
C SER A 224 -2.89 -18.06 -6.99
N LYS A 225 -1.86 -17.55 -6.34
CA LYS A 225 -0.52 -18.12 -6.33
C LYS A 225 -0.05 -18.32 -4.90
N ARG A 226 0.98 -19.14 -4.72
CA ARG A 226 1.74 -19.12 -3.46
C ARG A 226 2.33 -17.73 -3.23
N ILE A 227 2.61 -17.45 -1.95
CA ILE A 227 3.16 -16.21 -1.44
C ILE A 227 4.31 -15.67 -2.30
N PHE A 228 4.15 -14.48 -2.90
CA PHE A 228 5.12 -13.87 -3.82
C PHE A 228 6.47 -13.53 -3.19
N PHE A 229 6.47 -13.27 -1.88
CA PHE A 229 7.70 -13.01 -1.13
C PHE A 229 8.34 -14.30 -0.59
N GLY A 230 7.68 -15.46 -0.69
CA GLY A 230 8.20 -16.74 -0.21
C GLY A 230 8.81 -16.63 1.20
N ASN A 231 10.08 -17.03 1.33
CA ASN A 231 10.83 -16.93 2.59
C ASN A 231 11.55 -15.58 2.78
N ASN A 232 11.41 -14.63 1.85
CA ASN A 232 12.00 -13.30 1.93
C ASN A 232 11.13 -12.37 2.78
N THR A 233 10.88 -12.79 4.01
CA THR A 233 10.09 -12.07 5.00
C THR A 233 10.88 -11.94 6.29
N ILE A 234 10.84 -10.76 6.91
CA ILE A 234 11.49 -10.47 8.19
C ILE A 234 10.61 -9.56 9.04
N SER A 235 11.02 -9.35 10.29
CA SER A 235 10.45 -8.33 11.17
C SER A 235 11.36 -7.08 11.28
N PRO A 236 10.84 -5.93 11.75
CA PRO A 236 11.67 -4.75 12.01
C PRO A 236 12.89 -5.03 12.90
N LYS A 237 12.76 -5.92 13.89
CA LYS A 237 13.87 -6.32 14.79
C LYS A 237 15.01 -7.01 14.04
N ALA A 238 14.71 -7.74 12.97
CA ALA A 238 15.69 -8.46 12.16
C ALA A 238 16.25 -7.61 11.01
N PHE A 239 15.76 -6.39 10.82
CA PHE A 239 16.20 -5.51 9.73
C PHE A 239 17.62 -4.98 9.98
N GLN A 240 18.52 -5.11 9.00
CA GLN A 240 19.94 -4.78 9.15
C GLN A 240 20.28 -3.32 8.83
N GLY A 241 19.34 -2.55 8.28
CA GLY A 241 19.58 -1.16 7.86
C GLY A 241 20.19 -1.03 6.46
N TYR A 242 20.09 0.17 5.89
CA TYR A 242 20.73 0.52 4.61
C TYR A 242 22.18 0.99 4.86
N PRO A 243 23.19 0.66 4.04
CA PRO A 243 23.11 0.03 2.71
C PRO A 243 23.21 -1.50 2.71
N SER A 244 23.50 -2.13 3.84
CA SER A 244 23.71 -3.58 3.92
C SER A 244 22.46 -4.36 3.52
N CYS A 245 21.29 -3.92 3.98
CA CYS A 245 20.00 -4.57 3.76
C CYS A 245 20.02 -6.05 4.22
N ASN A 246 18.95 -6.81 3.96
CA ASN A 246 18.82 -8.19 4.47
C ASN A 246 19.09 -9.27 3.44
N TRP A 247 19.02 -8.94 2.16
CA TRP A 247 19.22 -9.89 1.07
C TRP A 247 20.14 -9.31 -0.01
N ASP A 248 20.72 -10.18 -0.82
CA ASP A 248 21.46 -9.75 -2.01
C ASP A 248 20.54 -9.01 -2.98
N ARG A 249 21.12 -8.09 -3.76
CA ARG A 249 20.37 -7.28 -4.73
C ARG A 249 19.55 -8.14 -5.71
N ASN A 250 20.05 -9.32 -6.06
CA ASN A 250 19.35 -10.26 -6.93
C ASN A 250 17.98 -10.69 -6.37
N VAL A 251 17.84 -10.84 -5.05
CA VAL A 251 16.57 -11.22 -4.42
C VAL A 251 15.55 -10.11 -4.61
N TYR A 252 15.90 -8.88 -4.22
CA TYR A 252 15.01 -7.74 -4.38
C TYR A 252 14.66 -7.43 -5.84
N ASN A 253 15.56 -7.69 -6.78
CA ASN A 253 15.33 -7.42 -8.19
C ASN A 253 14.41 -8.44 -8.85
N ASN A 254 14.21 -9.61 -8.24
CA ASN A 254 13.49 -10.72 -8.87
C ASN A 254 12.28 -11.23 -8.07
N THR A 255 12.14 -10.85 -6.80
CA THR A 255 11.11 -11.34 -5.90
C THR A 255 10.55 -10.20 -5.06
N MET A 256 9.35 -10.40 -4.51
CA MET A 256 8.87 -9.50 -3.46
C MET A 256 9.62 -9.80 -2.16
N THR A 257 9.77 -8.79 -1.32
CA THR A 257 10.32 -8.92 0.03
C THR A 257 9.39 -8.24 1.01
N ARG A 258 9.09 -8.91 2.12
CA ARG A 258 8.14 -8.43 3.14
C ARG A 258 8.84 -8.05 4.43
N VAL A 259 8.39 -6.96 5.04
CA VAL A 259 8.61 -6.69 6.46
C VAL A 259 7.25 -6.57 7.15
N PHE A 260 7.08 -7.24 8.27
CA PHE A 260 5.88 -7.10 9.09
C PHE A 260 6.21 -7.12 10.59
N ASN A 261 5.36 -6.51 11.39
CA ASN A 261 5.47 -6.57 12.85
C ASN A 261 4.19 -7.14 13.45
N ASP A 262 4.31 -7.61 14.69
CA ASP A 262 3.19 -8.11 15.46
C ASP A 262 3.09 -7.28 16.75
N SER A 263 1.93 -6.69 16.98
CA SER A 263 1.60 -5.91 18.17
C SER A 263 0.74 -6.68 19.18
N THR A 264 0.46 -7.94 18.92
CA THR A 264 -0.31 -8.82 19.79
C THR A 264 0.36 -8.98 21.15
N ASN A 265 -0.42 -8.80 22.22
CA ASN A 265 0.06 -8.99 23.58
C ASN A 265 -0.95 -9.83 24.39
N TYR A 266 -0.64 -11.11 24.57
CA TYR A 266 -1.50 -12.04 25.31
C TYR A 266 -1.20 -12.00 26.80
N PHE A 267 -1.66 -10.95 27.49
CA PHE A 267 -1.51 -10.78 28.95
C PHE A 267 -0.07 -11.06 29.46
N GLY A 268 0.95 -10.68 28.68
CA GLY A 268 2.36 -10.91 29.02
C GLY A 268 2.90 -12.33 28.80
N VAL A 269 2.09 -13.30 28.35
CA VAL A 269 2.54 -14.64 27.92
C VAL A 269 3.22 -14.57 26.55
N TYR A 270 2.74 -13.66 25.70
CA TYR A 270 3.33 -13.31 24.42
C TYR A 270 3.38 -11.79 24.26
N ASP A 271 4.47 -11.28 23.72
CA ASP A 271 4.71 -9.85 23.49
C ASP A 271 5.29 -9.67 22.09
N GLY A 272 4.40 -9.55 21.10
CA GLY A 272 4.78 -9.45 19.68
C GLY A 272 5.73 -8.28 19.42
N VAL A 273 5.62 -7.19 20.18
CA VAL A 273 6.51 -6.03 20.07
C VAL A 273 7.94 -6.40 20.43
N LYS A 274 8.15 -7.20 21.47
CA LYS A 274 9.50 -7.70 21.83
C LYS A 274 10.03 -8.70 20.81
N GLU A 275 9.17 -9.52 20.23
CA GLU A 275 9.59 -10.56 19.29
C GLU A 275 9.88 -10.02 17.89
N SER A 276 9.02 -9.14 17.38
CA SER A 276 9.09 -8.61 16.01
C SER A 276 9.72 -7.21 15.93
N GLY A 277 9.78 -6.46 17.03
CA GLY A 277 10.14 -5.05 17.02
C GLY A 277 8.99 -4.16 16.54
N VAL A 278 9.28 -2.87 16.31
CA VAL A 278 8.29 -1.89 15.86
C VAL A 278 8.76 -1.18 14.61
N PHE A 279 7.83 -0.77 13.76
CA PHE A 279 8.11 0.21 12.73
C PHE A 279 8.33 1.59 13.35
N THR A 280 9.35 2.30 12.86
CA THR A 280 9.65 3.69 13.19
C THR A 280 9.88 4.46 11.90
N ASN A 281 9.78 5.79 11.94
CA ASN A 281 10.03 6.62 10.76
C ASN A 281 11.43 6.32 10.16
N ASP A 282 12.45 6.21 11.01
CA ASP A 282 13.83 5.96 10.58
C ASP A 282 14.01 4.58 9.94
N ASN A 283 13.39 3.53 10.50
CA ASN A 283 13.55 2.19 9.93
C ASN A 283 12.72 2.01 8.66
N ILE A 284 11.53 2.62 8.56
CA ILE A 284 10.73 2.62 7.32
C ILE A 284 11.50 3.31 6.20
N ALA A 285 12.09 4.48 6.45
CA ALA A 285 12.89 5.19 5.45
C ALA A 285 14.06 4.33 4.94
N GLN A 286 14.73 3.59 5.82
CA GLN A 286 15.81 2.67 5.44
C GLN A 286 15.30 1.42 4.71
N MET A 287 14.15 0.86 5.10
CA MET A 287 13.52 -0.27 4.41
C MET A 287 13.11 0.10 2.98
N LEU A 288 12.55 1.30 2.80
CA LEU A 288 12.27 1.88 1.48
C LEU A 288 13.57 2.04 0.68
N ALA A 289 14.63 2.58 1.29
CA ALA A 289 15.95 2.71 0.67
C ALA A 289 16.57 1.37 0.25
N CYS A 290 16.24 0.26 0.92
CA CYS A 290 16.63 -1.10 0.52
C CYS A 290 15.79 -1.68 -0.62
N GLY A 291 14.61 -1.10 -0.89
CA GLY A 291 13.65 -1.59 -1.88
C GLY A 291 12.70 -2.67 -1.34
N ILE A 292 12.35 -2.62 -0.05
CA ILE A 292 11.27 -3.48 0.48
C ILE A 292 9.97 -3.19 -0.28
N SER A 293 9.39 -4.23 -0.88
CA SER A 293 8.19 -4.13 -1.71
C SER A 293 6.89 -4.29 -0.92
N VAL A 294 6.88 -5.04 0.19
CA VAL A 294 5.66 -5.30 0.97
C VAL A 294 5.87 -4.91 2.44
N PHE A 295 4.96 -4.09 2.96
CA PHE A 295 4.89 -3.78 4.39
C PHE A 295 3.58 -4.30 4.96
N GLY A 296 3.66 -5.08 6.05
CA GLY A 296 2.52 -5.49 6.87
C GLY A 296 2.61 -4.78 8.22
N ILE A 297 2.05 -3.58 8.32
CA ILE A 297 2.17 -2.73 9.50
C ILE A 297 1.00 -2.93 10.43
N ASP A 298 1.30 -3.26 11.68
CA ASP A 298 0.36 -3.23 12.78
C ASP A 298 0.13 -1.81 13.30
N GLN A 299 -1.06 -1.55 13.85
CA GLN A 299 -1.49 -0.26 14.37
C GLN A 299 -1.43 0.84 13.32
N PHE A 300 -1.85 0.52 12.09
CA PHE A 300 -1.81 1.44 10.96
C PHE A 300 -2.65 2.69 11.23
N SER A 301 -2.07 3.85 10.92
CA SER A 301 -2.61 5.16 11.27
C SER A 301 -2.29 6.17 10.18
N PRO A 302 -2.91 7.36 10.19
CA PRO A 302 -2.54 8.44 9.28
C PRO A 302 -1.04 8.79 9.31
N ASP A 303 -0.38 8.67 10.48
CA ASP A 303 1.05 8.97 10.59
C ASP A 303 1.94 7.90 9.96
N PHE A 304 1.56 6.62 10.09
CA PHE A 304 2.24 5.54 9.36
C PHE A 304 1.98 5.64 7.85
N ALA A 305 0.77 5.97 7.43
CA ALA A 305 0.45 6.15 6.01
C ALA A 305 1.38 7.17 5.32
N LYS A 306 1.69 8.29 5.99
CA LYS A 306 2.64 9.30 5.50
C LYS A 306 4.04 8.73 5.27
N GLN A 307 4.49 7.76 6.07
CA GLN A 307 5.84 7.19 5.95
C GLN A 307 6.05 6.38 4.66
N GLY A 308 4.97 5.95 3.98
CA GLY A 308 5.04 5.33 2.67
C GLY A 308 5.34 6.31 1.51
N LEU A 309 5.32 7.62 1.77
CA LEU A 309 5.60 8.65 0.79
C LEU A 309 7.12 8.84 0.65
N TRP A 310 7.72 8.31 -0.41
CA TRP A 310 9.17 8.32 -0.65
C TRP A 310 9.63 9.32 -1.73
N SER A 311 8.68 9.88 -2.48
CA SER A 311 8.90 10.72 -3.67
C SER A 311 8.76 12.22 -3.38
N TRP A 312 7.54 12.75 -3.41
CA TRP A 312 7.17 14.18 -3.33
C TRP A 312 7.55 14.86 -2.04
N ASP A 313 8.04 16.09 -2.12
CA ASP A 313 8.26 16.94 -0.95
C ASP A 313 6.92 17.34 -0.32
N TYR A 314 6.98 17.92 0.86
CA TYR A 314 5.77 18.36 1.55
C TYR A 314 4.96 19.32 0.66
N ALA A 315 3.69 19.00 0.48
CA ALA A 315 2.73 19.71 -0.34
C ALA A 315 2.88 19.59 -1.88
N GLU A 316 3.81 18.78 -2.38
CA GLU A 316 4.03 18.58 -3.82
C GLU A 316 3.28 17.36 -4.41
N PRO A 317 2.90 17.36 -5.71
CA PRO A 317 3.01 18.48 -6.64
C PRO A 317 1.94 19.55 -6.39
N ASN A 318 2.36 20.83 -6.36
CA ASN A 318 1.53 21.96 -5.96
C ASN A 318 1.04 22.84 -7.13
N ASP A 319 1.62 22.68 -8.33
CA ASP A 319 1.41 23.47 -9.55
C ASP A 319 1.46 24.99 -9.28
N TYR A 320 2.58 25.49 -8.73
CA TYR A 320 2.66 26.87 -8.24
C TYR A 320 2.42 27.89 -9.36
N GLY A 321 1.24 28.50 -9.32
CA GLY A 321 0.84 29.51 -10.29
C GLY A 321 0.42 28.94 -11.65
N GLY A 322 0.11 27.64 -11.75
CA GLY A 322 -0.40 27.03 -12.98
C GLY A 322 0.66 26.86 -14.07
N ALA A 323 1.90 26.56 -13.69
CA ALA A 323 3.05 26.62 -14.58
C ALA A 323 4.19 25.65 -14.22
N GLU A 324 3.99 24.74 -13.27
CA GLU A 324 5.04 23.85 -12.77
C GLU A 324 4.80 22.41 -13.24
N ASP A 325 5.24 22.10 -14.45
CA ASP A 325 4.89 20.83 -15.07
C ASP A 325 6.04 19.79 -15.14
N CYS A 326 7.21 20.07 -14.55
CA CYS A 326 8.42 19.28 -14.73
C CYS A 326 9.07 18.81 -13.43
N LEU A 327 9.43 17.53 -13.37
CA LEU A 327 9.95 16.92 -12.15
C LEU A 327 11.38 17.37 -11.86
N GLN A 328 11.53 18.06 -10.73
CA GLN A 328 12.79 18.37 -10.07
C GLN A 328 13.02 17.43 -8.87
N ILE A 329 14.23 16.91 -8.71
CA ILE A 329 14.66 16.25 -7.47
C ILE A 329 15.46 17.26 -6.65
N VAL A 330 14.91 17.72 -5.53
CA VAL A 330 15.48 18.80 -4.69
C VAL A 330 16.57 18.29 -3.75
N GLY A 331 17.22 19.19 -3.00
CA GLY A 331 18.36 18.90 -2.12
C GLY A 331 18.12 17.75 -1.12
N SER A 332 16.92 17.65 -0.57
CA SER A 332 16.49 16.57 0.35
C SER A 332 16.38 15.20 -0.34
N GLY A 333 16.41 15.15 -1.67
CA GLY A 333 16.11 13.96 -2.45
C GLY A 333 14.63 13.71 -2.70
N ARG A 334 13.77 14.63 -2.25
CA ARG A 334 12.34 14.66 -2.54
C ARG A 334 12.06 15.27 -3.91
N TRP A 335 10.83 15.11 -4.36
CA TRP A 335 10.37 15.55 -5.67
C TRP A 335 9.58 16.85 -5.53
N ASN A 336 9.81 17.74 -6.47
CA ASN A 336 9.09 18.99 -6.64
C ASN A 336 8.65 19.07 -8.11
N ASP A 337 7.45 19.53 -8.37
CA ASP A 337 7.08 20.01 -9.70
C ASP A 337 7.59 21.44 -9.83
N ASN A 338 8.20 21.77 -10.96
CA ASN A 338 8.81 23.08 -11.13
C ASN A 338 8.70 23.52 -12.59
N LYS A 339 8.80 24.83 -12.81
CA LYS A 339 8.74 25.45 -14.13
C LYS A 339 9.80 24.84 -15.04
N CYS A 340 9.35 24.18 -16.10
CA CYS A 340 10.21 23.47 -17.04
C CYS A 340 11.33 24.33 -17.65
N SER A 341 11.15 25.66 -17.69
CA SER A 341 12.13 26.63 -18.18
C SER A 341 13.32 26.87 -17.25
N ASN A 342 13.25 26.43 -15.99
CA ASN A 342 14.34 26.58 -15.02
C ASN A 342 15.58 25.77 -15.44
N SER A 343 16.75 26.18 -14.94
CA SER A 343 18.02 25.58 -15.34
C SER A 343 18.58 24.67 -14.26
N TYR A 344 18.48 23.36 -14.46
CA TYR A 344 19.09 22.34 -13.59
C TYR A 344 19.89 21.33 -14.42
N ARG A 345 20.77 20.58 -13.76
CA ARG A 345 21.46 19.43 -14.38
C ARG A 345 20.48 18.27 -14.54
N TYR A 346 20.82 17.26 -15.33
CA TYR A 346 19.91 16.17 -15.67
C TYR A 346 20.32 14.86 -14.99
N ALA A 347 19.33 14.15 -14.45
CA ALA A 347 19.47 12.78 -13.99
C ALA A 347 19.41 11.82 -15.18
N CYS A 348 20.52 11.14 -15.43
CA CYS A 348 20.62 10.13 -16.47
C CYS A 348 20.77 8.73 -15.87
N LYS A 349 20.28 7.73 -16.59
CA LYS A 349 20.40 6.31 -16.24
C LYS A 349 20.98 5.52 -17.41
N ASP A 350 21.96 4.67 -17.13
CA ASP A 350 22.52 3.76 -18.13
C ASP A 350 21.65 2.50 -18.33
N GLY A 351 22.03 1.64 -19.29
CA GLY A 351 21.30 0.39 -19.57
C GLY A 351 21.40 -0.67 -18.45
N SER A 352 22.33 -0.51 -17.51
CA SER A 352 22.50 -1.36 -16.34
C SER A 352 21.76 -0.83 -15.11
N GLY A 353 21.14 0.34 -15.23
CA GLY A 353 20.37 1.00 -14.18
C GLY A 353 21.18 1.90 -13.25
N ASN A 354 22.44 2.20 -13.57
CA ASN A 354 23.25 3.13 -12.78
C ASN A 354 22.88 4.58 -13.07
N TRP A 355 22.77 5.37 -12.00
CA TRP A 355 22.48 6.80 -12.08
C TRP A 355 23.73 7.64 -12.21
N ALA A 356 23.64 8.72 -12.98
CA ALA A 356 24.66 9.75 -13.01
C ALA A 356 24.11 11.09 -13.48
N ILE A 357 24.80 12.16 -13.10
CA ILE A 357 24.36 13.54 -13.30
C ILE A 357 25.23 14.20 -14.36
N THR A 358 24.60 14.92 -15.29
CA THR A 358 25.29 15.68 -16.33
C THR A 358 26.11 16.83 -15.75
N GLU A 359 27.16 17.27 -16.46
CA GLU A 359 27.82 18.55 -16.15
C GLU A 359 26.95 19.72 -16.60
N ALA A 360 26.40 19.61 -17.81
CA ALA A 360 25.55 20.62 -18.42
C ALA A 360 24.22 20.75 -17.67
N SER A 361 23.74 21.97 -17.55
CA SER A 361 22.42 22.32 -17.06
C SER A 361 21.60 23.03 -18.15
N GLY A 362 20.30 23.12 -17.94
CA GLY A 362 19.38 23.86 -18.80
C GLY A 362 17.93 23.53 -18.49
N ASN A 363 17.03 23.93 -19.40
CA ASN A 363 15.61 23.62 -19.29
C ASN A 363 15.36 22.10 -19.36
N TRP A 364 14.24 21.66 -18.79
CA TRP A 364 13.92 20.24 -18.67
C TRP A 364 13.90 19.51 -20.04
N ALA A 365 13.39 20.17 -21.08
CA ALA A 365 13.28 19.62 -22.44
C ALA A 365 14.63 19.20 -23.06
N ASN A 366 15.74 19.81 -22.63
CA ASN A 366 17.08 19.46 -23.10
C ASN A 366 17.66 18.20 -22.43
N GLY A 367 16.98 17.61 -21.43
CA GLY A 367 17.52 16.48 -20.69
C GLY A 367 17.78 15.25 -21.55
N LYS A 368 16.89 14.96 -22.50
CA LYS A 368 17.03 13.83 -23.44
C LYS A 368 18.32 13.92 -24.23
N SER A 369 18.59 15.06 -24.88
CA SER A 369 19.81 15.27 -25.66
C SER A 369 21.06 15.30 -24.77
N ALA A 370 20.98 15.92 -23.59
CA ALA A 370 22.08 15.97 -22.64
C ALA A 370 22.52 14.57 -22.17
N CYS A 371 21.57 13.70 -21.81
CA CYS A 371 21.88 12.32 -21.42
C CYS A 371 22.34 11.46 -22.60
N SER A 372 21.68 11.57 -23.76
CA SER A 372 22.03 10.78 -24.95
C SER A 372 23.44 11.10 -25.48
N SER A 373 23.94 12.33 -25.31
CA SER A 373 25.32 12.70 -25.66
C SER A 373 26.39 11.86 -24.95
N ARG A 374 26.03 11.17 -23.86
CA ARG A 374 26.89 10.31 -23.04
C ARG A 374 26.52 8.83 -23.16
N GLY A 375 25.62 8.48 -24.08
CA GLY A 375 25.09 7.11 -24.24
C GLY A 375 24.10 6.69 -23.15
N TRP A 376 23.49 7.64 -22.44
CA TRP A 376 22.55 7.38 -21.35
C TRP A 376 21.15 7.90 -21.66
N ASN A 377 20.18 7.48 -20.85
CA ASN A 377 18.79 7.90 -20.98
C ASN A 377 18.45 8.96 -19.94
N PHE A 378 17.72 10.01 -20.33
CA PHE A 378 17.09 10.92 -19.38
C PHE A 378 15.96 10.17 -18.68
N SER A 379 16.02 10.07 -17.34
CA SER A 379 15.22 9.10 -16.59
C SER A 379 14.76 9.66 -15.25
N SER A 380 13.75 9.00 -14.66
CA SER A 380 13.25 9.28 -13.32
C SER A 380 13.26 8.04 -12.44
N PRO A 381 13.51 8.18 -11.13
CA PRO A 381 13.33 7.09 -10.20
C PRO A 381 11.85 6.74 -10.11
N VAL A 382 11.52 5.45 -10.22
CA VAL A 382 10.11 4.98 -10.12
C VAL A 382 9.90 4.05 -8.92
N THR A 383 10.95 3.80 -8.16
CA THR A 383 10.91 3.05 -6.90
C THR A 383 11.66 3.81 -5.81
N PRO A 384 11.38 3.53 -4.52
CA PRO A 384 12.11 4.17 -3.42
C PRO A 384 13.63 3.87 -3.46
N TYR A 385 14.02 2.66 -3.87
CA TYR A 385 15.42 2.28 -4.07
C TYR A 385 16.09 3.13 -5.15
N GLU A 386 15.44 3.30 -6.31
CA GLU A 386 15.97 4.15 -7.37
C GLU A 386 16.10 5.61 -6.93
N ASN A 387 15.14 6.11 -6.15
CA ASN A 387 15.22 7.47 -5.62
C ASN A 387 16.44 7.62 -4.71
N LYS A 388 16.69 6.63 -3.83
CA LYS A 388 17.90 6.61 -3.00
C LYS A 388 19.18 6.57 -3.83
N LYS A 389 19.23 5.77 -4.89
CA LYS A 389 20.41 5.70 -5.78
C LYS A 389 20.66 7.00 -6.55
N LEU A 390 19.60 7.69 -6.97
CA LEU A 390 19.74 9.01 -7.57
C LEU A 390 20.26 10.04 -6.55
N GLN A 391 19.78 10.01 -5.30
CA GLN A 391 20.31 10.85 -4.22
C GLN A 391 21.81 10.62 -4.00
N GLU A 392 22.27 9.36 -4.02
CA GLU A 392 23.70 9.04 -3.90
C GLU A 392 24.51 9.58 -5.07
N ALA A 393 24.00 9.45 -6.30
CA ALA A 393 24.66 10.00 -7.50
C ALA A 393 24.76 11.54 -7.45
N LYS A 394 23.71 12.22 -6.95
CA LYS A 394 23.70 13.67 -6.71
C LYS A 394 24.76 14.08 -5.68
N SER A 395 24.78 13.41 -4.54
CA SER A 395 25.76 13.66 -3.46
C SER A 395 27.19 13.43 -3.94
N ALA A 396 27.45 12.33 -4.65
CA ALA A 396 28.76 12.03 -5.21
C ALA A 396 29.21 13.08 -6.24
N LYS A 397 28.27 13.73 -6.94
CA LYS A 397 28.54 14.83 -7.87
C LYS A 397 28.66 16.21 -7.18
N GLY A 398 28.22 16.34 -5.93
CA GLY A 398 28.10 17.63 -5.25
C GLY A 398 27.01 18.51 -5.84
N VAL A 399 25.89 17.92 -6.31
CA VAL A 399 24.77 18.65 -6.93
C VAL A 399 23.53 18.52 -6.07
N SER A 400 22.95 19.65 -5.68
CA SER A 400 21.74 19.69 -4.84
C SER A 400 20.47 19.37 -5.63
N GLU A 401 20.36 19.77 -6.89
CA GLU A 401 19.10 19.76 -7.64
C GLU A 401 19.31 19.30 -9.08
N VAL A 402 18.41 18.45 -9.56
CA VAL A 402 18.46 17.91 -10.92
C VAL A 402 17.05 17.76 -11.48
N TRP A 403 16.94 17.90 -12.80
CA TRP A 403 15.78 17.43 -13.56
C TRP A 403 15.78 15.90 -13.65
N ALA A 404 14.59 15.32 -13.57
CA ALA A 404 14.34 13.92 -13.87
C ALA A 404 13.20 13.81 -14.89
N ASN A 405 13.21 12.79 -15.74
CA ASN A 405 12.28 12.64 -16.87
C ASN A 405 10.85 12.22 -16.47
N LEU A 406 10.15 13.04 -15.68
CA LEU A 406 8.70 13.00 -15.49
C LEU A 406 8.11 14.40 -15.66
N THR A 407 6.90 14.45 -16.18
CA THR A 407 6.15 15.66 -16.47
C THR A 407 4.64 15.38 -16.52
N ASP A 408 3.83 16.39 -16.25
CA ASP A 408 2.39 16.39 -16.48
C ASP A 408 1.93 17.45 -17.51
N GLN A 409 2.87 18.01 -18.30
CA GLN A 409 2.61 18.96 -19.41
C GLN A 409 1.53 18.49 -20.40
N TYR A 410 1.29 17.18 -20.52
CA TYR A 410 0.30 16.60 -21.42
C TYR A 410 -1.11 16.56 -20.84
N SER A 411 -1.23 16.51 -19.51
CA SER A 411 -2.48 16.44 -18.75
C SER A 411 -2.19 16.77 -17.30
N GLU A 412 -2.56 17.98 -16.88
CA GLU A 412 -2.39 18.49 -15.52
C GLU A 412 -2.73 17.45 -14.44
N GLY A 413 -1.80 17.24 -13.50
CA GLY A 413 -1.92 16.26 -12.42
C GLY A 413 -1.73 14.78 -12.82
N TYR A 414 -1.45 14.47 -14.09
CA TYR A 414 -1.12 13.13 -14.56
C TYR A 414 0.36 13.04 -14.97
N TRP A 415 1.18 12.49 -14.08
CA TRP A 415 2.63 12.45 -14.25
C TRP A 415 3.07 11.24 -15.10
N GLU A 416 3.74 11.49 -16.21
CA GLU A 416 4.30 10.47 -17.10
C GLU A 416 5.68 10.86 -17.62
N ALA A 417 6.39 9.91 -18.24
CA ALA A 417 7.71 10.20 -18.81
C ALA A 417 7.59 11.14 -20.02
N GLY A 418 8.54 12.05 -20.16
CA GLY A 418 8.65 12.91 -21.34
C GLY A 418 8.84 12.13 -22.62
N ARG A 419 8.16 12.56 -23.68
CA ARG A 419 8.17 11.92 -25.01
C ARG A 419 9.40 12.32 -25.84
#